data_AF-A0A6B3DT58-F1
#
_entry.id   AF-A0A6B3DT58-F1
#
_cell.length_a   1.000
_cell.length_b   1.000
_cell.length_c   1.000
_cell.angle_alpha   90.00
_cell.angle_beta   90.00
_cell.angle_gamma   90.00
#
_symmetry.space_group_name_H-M   'P 1'
#
loop_
_entity.id
_entity.type
_entity.pdbx_description
1 polymer ?
#
loop_
_entity_poly.entity_id
_entity_poly.type
_entity_poly.pdbx_seq_one_letter_code
_entity_poly.pdbx_strand_id
1 'polypeptide(L)'
;MCRSVDVKQAVLAKNDDLAHTLRDDLARRGVTVVNLLSSPGSGKTELLGRVLARAVGRGVPVAALTADLATENDARRLARSGAPVQQVLTDGLCHLEARQVRRRLEGWLPDDTAVLFVENVGNLVCPASYDLGETLRIVLMAVTEGEDKPLKYPTAFGSAHLVVTTKTDLAAPAGFDEAAFRANVHRVNPGVEIVRTCARTGEGVDTVLDRALATRHAAPPHRPPLAPRPHDHGHTHDDPHDDGHRHTHDDPHDDGHRHTHDDPHDDGHRHTHDDPHGHTHDDDHAHTHGREHTHPGDHVHPHDHPHPHDEARPHPGDGDPAHDGGHDHSHPAPAVTPAPAS
;
A
#
# COMPACT_ATOMS: atom_id res chain seq x y z
N MET A 1 -11.40 -31.27 10.24
CA MET A 1 -10.24 -30.46 10.64
C MET A 1 -9.87 -29.57 9.48
N CYS A 2 -10.19 -28.28 9.55
CA CYS A 2 -9.76 -27.32 8.52
C CYS A 2 -8.23 -27.21 8.61
N ARG A 3 -7.51 -27.47 7.52
CA ARG A 3 -6.04 -27.42 7.55
C ARG A 3 -5.62 -25.95 7.61
N SER A 4 -4.53 -25.64 8.31
CA SER A 4 -4.02 -24.27 8.45
C SER A 4 -3.69 -23.57 7.12
N VAL A 5 -3.57 -24.34 6.04
CA VAL A 5 -3.39 -23.86 4.66
C VAL A 5 -4.68 -23.23 4.14
N ASP A 6 -5.83 -23.87 4.37
CA ASP A 6 -7.15 -23.44 3.87
C ASP A 6 -7.53 -22.07 4.45
N VAL A 7 -7.25 -21.87 5.74
CA VAL A 7 -7.53 -20.60 6.43
C VAL A 7 -6.65 -19.47 5.90
N LYS A 8 -5.37 -19.71 5.63
CA LYS A 8 -4.46 -18.69 5.08
C LYS A 8 -4.87 -18.28 3.67
N GLN A 9 -5.25 -19.24 2.83
CA GLN A 9 -5.73 -18.94 1.47
C GLN A 9 -7.03 -18.14 1.50
N ALA A 10 -7.97 -18.47 2.39
CA ALA A 10 -9.20 -17.71 2.54
C ALA A 10 -8.97 -16.26 2.98
N VAL A 11 -8.02 -16.03 3.91
CA VAL A 11 -7.65 -14.67 4.34
C VAL A 11 -7.04 -13.86 3.21
N LEU A 12 -6.14 -14.46 2.42
CA LEU A 12 -5.51 -13.79 1.29
C LEU A 12 -6.52 -13.49 0.17
N ALA A 13 -7.37 -14.46 -0.20
CA ALA A 13 -8.42 -14.26 -1.18
C ALA A 13 -9.37 -13.13 -0.76
N LYS A 14 -9.76 -13.08 0.52
CA LYS A 14 -10.59 -11.98 1.02
C LYS A 14 -9.91 -10.62 0.92
N ASN A 15 -8.60 -10.55 1.14
CA ASN A 15 -7.83 -9.33 0.95
C ASN A 15 -7.77 -8.93 -0.53
N ASP A 16 -7.62 -9.90 -1.45
CA ASP A 16 -7.56 -9.63 -2.90
C ASP A 16 -8.86 -9.00 -3.41
N ASP A 17 -10.03 -9.48 -2.97
CA ASP A 17 -11.32 -8.87 -3.30
C ASP A 17 -11.40 -7.40 -2.85
N LEU A 18 -10.91 -7.15 -1.64
CA LEU A 18 -10.88 -5.80 -1.05
C LEU A 18 -9.88 -4.89 -1.77
N ALA A 19 -8.73 -5.44 -2.18
CA ALA A 19 -7.71 -4.74 -2.94
C ALA A 19 -8.21 -4.39 -4.34
N HIS A 20 -8.92 -5.30 -5.00
CA HIS A 20 -9.57 -5.06 -6.29
C HIS A 20 -10.58 -3.91 -6.19
N THR A 21 -11.48 -3.98 -5.20
CA THR A 21 -12.46 -2.91 -4.96
C THR A 21 -11.79 -1.56 -4.69
N LEU A 22 -10.77 -1.54 -3.83
CA LEU A 22 -10.03 -0.32 -3.49
C LEU A 22 -9.31 0.27 -4.71
N ARG A 23 -8.72 -0.58 -5.56
CA ARG A 23 -8.09 -0.18 -6.82
C ARG A 23 -9.09 0.49 -7.74
N ASP A 24 -10.26 -0.12 -7.94
CA ASP A 24 -11.30 0.43 -8.80
C ASP A 24 -11.83 1.77 -8.27
N ASP A 25 -12.05 1.88 -6.96
CA ASP A 25 -12.51 3.12 -6.31
C ASP A 25 -11.51 4.27 -6.51
N LEU A 26 -10.21 4.01 -6.29
CA LEU A 26 -9.16 5.00 -6.43
C LEU A 26 -8.88 5.34 -7.90
N ALA A 27 -8.96 4.36 -8.80
CA ALA A 27 -8.84 4.58 -10.24
C ALA A 27 -9.97 5.47 -10.77
N ARG A 28 -11.22 5.28 -10.31
CA ARG A 28 -12.35 6.18 -10.67
C ARG A 28 -12.14 7.61 -10.18
N ARG A 29 -11.38 7.81 -9.09
CA ARG A 29 -10.96 9.13 -8.59
C ARG A 29 -9.71 9.68 -9.29
N GLY A 30 -9.11 8.93 -10.22
CA GLY A 30 -7.86 9.32 -10.90
C GLY A 30 -6.62 9.23 -10.01
N VAL A 31 -6.70 8.51 -8.89
CA VAL A 31 -5.59 8.35 -7.93
C VAL A 31 -4.75 7.14 -8.31
N THR A 32 -3.46 7.35 -8.54
CA THR A 32 -2.48 6.27 -8.67
C THR A 32 -1.91 5.91 -7.31
N VAL A 33 -1.83 4.61 -6.99
CA VAL A 33 -1.31 4.14 -5.70
C VAL A 33 0.06 3.52 -5.88
N VAL A 34 1.02 3.97 -5.07
CA VAL A 34 2.41 3.49 -5.07
C VAL A 34 2.73 2.87 -3.71
N ASN A 35 2.98 1.57 -3.66
CA ASN A 35 3.28 0.82 -2.44
C ASN A 35 4.80 0.61 -2.29
N LEU A 36 5.40 1.07 -1.18
CA LEU A 36 6.82 0.95 -0.88
C LEU A 36 7.06 -0.15 0.14
N LEU A 37 7.76 -1.21 -0.27
CA LEU A 37 8.18 -2.33 0.57
C LEU A 37 9.69 -2.24 0.82
N SER A 38 10.14 -2.57 2.04
CA SER A 38 11.56 -2.67 2.36
C SER A 38 11.76 -3.43 3.66
N SER A 39 13.01 -3.68 4.04
CA SER A 39 13.33 -4.03 5.44
C SER A 39 13.33 -2.80 6.36
N PRO A 40 13.30 -2.99 7.69
CA PRO A 40 13.51 -1.90 8.63
C PRO A 40 14.85 -1.20 8.36
N GLY A 41 14.86 0.13 8.42
CA GLY A 41 16.09 0.90 8.25
C GLY A 41 16.63 1.00 6.82
N SER A 42 15.95 0.47 5.79
CA SER A 42 16.35 0.65 4.38
C SER A 42 16.27 2.11 3.90
N GLY A 43 15.65 3.01 4.66
CA GLY A 43 15.58 4.44 4.35
C GLY A 43 14.34 4.87 3.56
N LYS A 44 13.24 4.09 3.60
CA LYS A 44 11.96 4.43 2.93
C LYS A 44 11.50 5.83 3.25
N THR A 45 11.30 6.16 4.53
CA THR A 45 10.75 7.45 4.95
C THR A 45 11.61 8.64 4.53
N GLU A 46 12.93 8.50 4.56
CA GLU A 46 13.81 9.59 4.14
C GLU A 46 13.74 9.78 2.62
N LEU A 47 13.77 8.70 1.83
CA LEU A 47 13.61 8.79 0.39
C LEU A 47 12.21 9.33 0.01
N LEU A 48 11.16 8.78 0.61
CA LEU A 48 9.78 9.18 0.35
C LEU A 48 9.55 10.64 0.72
N GLY A 49 10.08 11.12 1.85
CA GLY A 49 10.01 12.53 2.23
C GLY A 49 10.61 13.46 1.17
N ARG A 50 11.74 13.06 0.54
CA ARG A 50 12.34 13.79 -0.58
C ARG A 50 11.49 13.75 -1.84
N VAL A 51 10.93 12.59 -2.17
CA VAL A 51 10.02 12.41 -3.31
C VAL A 51 8.76 13.28 -3.16
N LEU A 52 8.14 13.28 -1.98
CA LEU A 52 6.97 14.10 -1.68
C LEU A 52 7.31 15.60 -1.77
N ALA A 53 8.40 16.04 -1.16
CA ALA A 53 8.82 17.44 -1.20
C ALA A 53 9.10 17.89 -2.64
N ARG A 54 9.68 17.00 -3.45
CA ARG A 54 9.94 17.25 -4.87
C ARG A 54 8.65 17.34 -5.68
N ALA A 55 7.67 16.49 -5.40
CA ALA A 55 6.36 16.52 -6.03
C ALA A 55 5.58 17.80 -5.69
N VAL A 56 5.56 18.19 -4.40
CA VAL A 56 4.98 19.46 -3.93
C VAL A 56 5.64 20.65 -4.63
N GLY A 57 6.98 20.67 -4.72
CA GLY A 57 7.71 21.71 -5.44
C GLY A 57 7.44 21.75 -6.95
N ARG A 58 6.91 20.67 -7.54
CA ARG A 58 6.46 20.59 -8.94
C ARG A 58 4.96 20.88 -9.10
N GLY A 59 4.25 21.19 -8.03
CA GLY A 59 2.79 21.40 -8.05
C GLY A 59 2.01 20.11 -8.34
N VAL A 60 2.58 18.94 -8.06
CA VAL A 60 1.89 17.66 -8.23
C VAL A 60 1.15 17.34 -6.94
N PRO A 61 -0.19 17.15 -6.97
CA PRO A 61 -0.96 16.83 -5.78
C PRO A 61 -0.67 15.38 -5.36
N VAL A 62 0.05 15.24 -4.26
CA VAL A 62 0.44 13.94 -3.69
C VAL A 62 0.02 13.85 -2.24
N ALA A 63 -0.28 12.63 -1.78
CA ALA A 63 -0.51 12.32 -0.38
C ALA A 63 0.31 11.09 0.02
N ALA A 64 0.55 10.92 1.31
CA ALA A 64 1.21 9.73 1.83
C ALA A 64 0.43 9.08 2.97
N LEU A 65 0.39 7.75 2.97
CA LEU A 65 -0.04 6.93 4.08
C LEU A 65 1.19 6.13 4.54
N THR A 66 1.54 6.21 5.82
CA THR A 66 2.67 5.47 6.38
C THR A 66 2.20 4.53 7.48
N ALA A 67 2.77 3.33 7.53
CA ALA A 67 2.34 2.29 8.44
C ALA A 67 3.49 1.71 9.26
N ASP A 68 3.29 1.69 10.57
CA ASP A 68 4.24 1.16 11.55
C ASP A 68 3.53 0.36 12.64
N LEU A 69 4.29 -0.49 13.31
CA LEU A 69 3.81 -1.21 14.49
C LEU A 69 3.54 -0.25 15.65
N ALA A 70 4.35 0.81 15.77
CA ALA A 70 4.29 1.76 16.87
C ALA A 70 4.86 3.12 16.46
N THR A 71 4.43 4.15 17.20
CA THR A 71 4.84 5.57 17.03
C THR A 71 4.32 6.22 15.75
N GLU A 72 4.33 7.54 15.72
CA GLU A 72 3.94 8.36 14.56
C GLU A 72 5.15 9.09 13.96
N ASN A 73 6.36 8.60 14.26
CA ASN A 73 7.60 9.30 13.93
C ASN A 73 7.74 9.48 12.41
N ASP A 74 7.41 8.45 11.63
CA ASP A 74 7.53 8.52 10.19
C ASP A 74 6.46 9.43 9.57
N ALA A 75 5.23 9.45 10.09
CA ALA A 75 4.22 10.42 9.65
C ALA A 75 4.66 11.87 9.89
N ARG A 76 5.20 12.17 11.09
CA ARG A 76 5.75 13.50 11.41
C ARG A 76 6.92 13.88 10.51
N ARG A 77 7.74 12.89 10.14
CA ARG A 77 8.88 13.13 9.23
C ARG A 77 8.44 13.42 7.81
N LEU A 78 7.49 12.65 7.29
CA LEU A 78 6.93 12.84 5.95
C LEU A 78 6.15 14.15 5.83
N ALA A 79 5.42 14.58 6.88
CA ALA A 79 4.63 15.81 6.87
C ALA A 79 5.48 17.07 6.61
N ARG A 80 6.78 17.04 6.92
CA ARG A 80 7.71 18.14 6.59
C ARG A 80 7.89 18.39 5.09
N SER A 81 7.45 17.46 4.24
CA SER A 81 7.44 17.64 2.79
C SER A 81 6.39 18.65 2.31
N GLY A 82 5.41 18.98 3.14
CA GLY A 82 4.25 19.80 2.77
C GLY A 82 3.10 18.99 2.16
N ALA A 83 3.27 17.69 1.89
CA ALA A 83 2.19 16.82 1.45
C ALA A 83 1.29 16.40 2.64
N PRO A 84 -0.01 16.15 2.41
CA PRO A 84 -0.88 15.49 3.37
C PRO A 84 -0.36 14.10 3.73
N VAL A 85 -0.25 13.79 5.03
CA VAL A 85 0.25 12.50 5.52
C VAL A 85 -0.69 11.90 6.55
N GLN A 86 -0.97 10.61 6.42
CA GLN A 86 -1.74 9.82 7.38
C GLN A 86 -0.92 8.68 7.98
N GLN A 87 -0.99 8.52 9.30
CA GLN A 87 -0.41 7.36 9.99
C GLN A 87 -1.41 6.21 10.06
N VAL A 88 -0.89 4.99 9.95
CA VAL A 88 -1.56 3.76 10.34
C VAL A 88 -0.70 3.06 11.39
N LEU A 89 -1.26 2.85 12.57
CA LEU A 89 -0.71 1.88 13.53
C LEU A 89 -1.32 0.53 13.22
N THR A 90 -0.49 -0.49 13.00
CA THR A 90 -0.94 -1.80 12.53
C THR A 90 -1.44 -2.72 13.64
N ASP A 91 -1.46 -2.26 14.89
CA ASP A 91 -1.87 -3.01 16.08
C ASP A 91 -1.15 -4.37 16.19
N GLY A 92 0.14 -4.38 15.85
CA GLY A 92 1.01 -5.56 15.91
C GLY A 92 1.12 -6.37 14.62
N LEU A 93 0.35 -6.04 13.57
CA LEU A 93 0.50 -6.71 12.27
C LEU A 93 1.79 -6.28 11.56
N CYS A 94 2.48 -7.26 10.96
CA CYS A 94 3.73 -7.09 10.24
C CYS A 94 3.58 -6.57 8.80
N HIS A 95 2.36 -6.19 8.41
CA HIS A 95 1.96 -5.73 7.06
C HIS A 95 0.69 -4.89 7.15
N LEU A 96 0.37 -4.20 6.05
CA LEU A 96 -0.93 -3.60 5.78
C LEU A 96 -1.84 -4.56 5.03
N GLU A 97 -3.14 -4.42 5.26
CA GLU A 97 -4.22 -5.04 4.47
C GLU A 97 -5.06 -3.96 3.76
N ALA A 98 -5.69 -4.31 2.63
CA ALA A 98 -6.50 -3.38 1.84
C ALA A 98 -7.63 -2.72 2.67
N ARG A 99 -8.24 -3.45 3.60
CA ARG A 99 -9.26 -2.89 4.52
C ARG A 99 -8.71 -1.78 5.41
N GLN A 100 -7.46 -1.88 5.85
CA GLN A 100 -6.85 -0.88 6.73
C GLN A 100 -6.56 0.39 5.93
N VAL A 101 -6.06 0.24 4.71
CA VAL A 101 -5.86 1.36 3.78
C VAL A 101 -7.18 2.06 3.52
N ARG A 102 -8.22 1.34 3.07
CA ARG A 102 -9.53 1.94 2.75
C ARG A 102 -10.10 2.77 3.91
N ARG A 103 -10.16 2.20 5.11
CA ARG A 103 -10.67 2.90 6.31
C ARG A 103 -9.92 4.18 6.64
N ARG A 104 -8.63 4.26 6.30
CA ARG A 104 -7.77 5.42 6.58
C ARG A 104 -7.89 6.50 5.51
N LEU A 105 -8.35 6.15 4.31
CA LEU A 105 -8.59 7.08 3.21
C LEU A 105 -10.00 7.68 3.25
N GLU A 106 -10.98 6.94 3.77
CA GLU A 106 -12.37 7.41 3.95
C GLU A 106 -12.40 8.73 4.75
N GLY A 107 -12.92 9.80 4.14
CA GLY A 107 -13.04 11.12 4.76
C GLY A 107 -11.72 11.90 4.96
N TRP A 108 -10.58 11.35 4.53
CA TRP A 108 -9.27 11.99 4.72
C TRP A 108 -8.55 12.35 3.40
N LEU A 109 -8.58 11.46 2.40
CA LEU A 109 -7.78 11.64 1.19
C LEU A 109 -8.29 12.83 0.35
N PRO A 110 -7.48 13.89 0.11
CA PRO A 110 -7.89 15.04 -0.67
C PRO A 110 -8.36 14.66 -2.08
N ASP A 111 -9.40 15.34 -2.56
CA ASP A 111 -10.08 15.01 -3.82
C ASP A 111 -9.20 15.19 -5.06
N ASP A 112 -8.23 16.11 -5.02
CA ASP A 112 -7.30 16.40 -6.11
C ASP A 112 -6.04 15.51 -6.11
N THR A 113 -5.93 14.57 -5.15
CA THR A 113 -4.75 13.70 -5.05
C THR A 113 -4.52 12.93 -6.35
N ALA A 114 -3.39 13.17 -7.00
CA ALA A 114 -3.00 12.44 -8.21
C ALA A 114 -2.24 11.14 -7.89
N VAL A 115 -1.42 11.16 -6.84
CA VAL A 115 -0.63 9.99 -6.41
C VAL A 115 -0.70 9.84 -4.90
N LEU A 116 -1.11 8.64 -4.45
CA LEU A 116 -1.02 8.21 -3.07
C LEU A 116 0.19 7.30 -2.90
N PHE A 117 1.17 7.74 -2.11
CA PHE A 117 2.28 6.90 -1.67
C PHE A 117 1.90 6.16 -0.39
N VAL A 118 2.09 4.84 -0.38
CA VAL A 118 1.90 3.98 0.79
C VAL A 118 3.26 3.48 1.24
N GLU A 119 3.77 4.03 2.34
CA GLU A 119 4.93 3.48 3.03
C GLU A 119 4.48 2.31 3.91
N ASN A 120 4.73 1.08 3.45
CA ASN A 120 4.36 -0.13 4.16
C ASN A 120 5.31 -0.38 5.34
N VAL A 121 4.91 -1.29 6.23
CA VAL A 121 5.73 -1.73 7.35
C VAL A 121 7.10 -2.22 6.85
N GLY A 122 8.17 -1.92 7.60
CA GLY A 122 9.51 -2.45 7.35
C GLY A 122 9.55 -3.98 7.46
N ASN A 123 9.17 -4.69 6.40
CA ASN A 123 9.21 -6.13 6.29
C ASN A 123 9.22 -6.56 4.81
N LEU A 124 10.06 -7.53 4.45
CA LEU A 124 10.13 -8.10 3.09
C LEU A 124 9.42 -9.46 2.96
N VAL A 125 8.83 -9.96 4.05
CA VAL A 125 8.13 -11.26 4.06
C VAL A 125 6.62 -11.05 4.00
N CYS A 126 6.01 -10.54 5.08
CA CYS A 126 4.55 -10.42 5.16
C CYS A 126 3.97 -9.54 4.04
N PRO A 127 4.46 -8.31 3.80
CA PRO A 127 3.82 -7.40 2.84
C PRO A 127 3.87 -7.89 1.39
N ALA A 128 4.80 -8.77 1.04
CA ALA A 128 4.95 -9.27 -0.32
C ALA A 128 3.73 -10.08 -0.80
N SER A 129 3.00 -10.69 0.13
CA SER A 129 1.85 -11.54 -0.16
C SER A 129 0.51 -10.81 -0.16
N TYR A 130 0.47 -9.54 0.21
CA TYR A 130 -0.78 -8.77 0.31
C TYR A 130 -0.84 -7.73 -0.80
N ASP A 131 -1.89 -7.77 -1.61
CA ASP A 131 -2.26 -6.69 -2.51
C ASP A 131 -2.96 -5.57 -1.71
N LEU A 132 -2.57 -4.31 -1.93
CA LEU A 132 -3.22 -3.13 -1.36
C LEU A 132 -4.05 -2.36 -2.39
N GLY A 133 -4.24 -2.94 -3.58
CA GLY A 133 -4.86 -2.25 -4.70
C GLY A 133 -3.87 -1.32 -5.42
N GLU A 134 -2.57 -1.46 -5.17
CA GLU A 134 -1.59 -0.57 -5.76
C GLU A 134 -1.48 -0.72 -7.28
N THR A 135 -1.10 0.38 -7.93
CA THR A 135 -0.72 0.40 -9.35
C THR A 135 0.76 0.08 -9.51
N LEU A 136 1.60 0.62 -8.61
CA LEU A 136 3.05 0.46 -8.66
C LEU A 136 3.57 -0.05 -7.32
N ARG A 137 4.28 -1.18 -7.35
CA ARG A 137 4.98 -1.75 -6.20
C ARG A 137 6.48 -1.50 -6.32
N ILE A 138 7.04 -0.76 -5.37
CA ILE A 138 8.47 -0.45 -5.31
C ILE A 138 9.07 -1.23 -4.14
N VAL A 139 10.11 -2.02 -4.42
CA VAL A 139 10.91 -2.68 -3.37
C VAL A 139 12.22 -1.93 -3.19
N LEU A 140 12.45 -1.44 -1.98
CA LEU A 140 13.67 -0.74 -1.59
C LEU A 140 14.61 -1.69 -0.84
N MET A 141 15.90 -1.53 -1.11
CA MET A 141 16.97 -2.21 -0.38
C MET A 141 18.17 -1.27 -0.24
N ALA A 142 18.68 -1.10 0.98
CA ALA A 142 19.93 -0.37 1.18
C ALA A 142 21.15 -1.22 0.80
N VAL A 143 22.20 -0.59 0.26
CA VAL A 143 23.47 -1.26 -0.03
C VAL A 143 24.07 -1.97 1.20
N THR A 144 23.75 -1.51 2.41
CA THR A 144 24.21 -2.10 3.69
C THR A 144 23.53 -3.43 4.02
N GLU A 145 22.55 -3.88 3.23
CA GLU A 145 21.80 -5.11 3.48
C GLU A 145 22.37 -6.34 2.74
N GLY A 146 23.35 -6.13 1.86
CA GLY A 146 24.01 -7.17 1.08
C GLY A 146 23.28 -7.59 -0.20
N GLU A 147 24.05 -8.08 -1.16
CA GLU A 147 23.66 -8.34 -2.55
C GLU A 147 22.80 -9.60 -2.72
N ASP A 148 22.86 -10.52 -1.75
CA ASP A 148 22.17 -11.81 -1.73
C ASP A 148 20.69 -11.68 -1.31
N LYS A 149 20.30 -10.51 -0.80
CA LYS A 149 18.95 -10.24 -0.30
C LYS A 149 17.81 -10.53 -1.31
N PRO A 150 17.92 -10.24 -2.63
CA PRO A 150 16.90 -10.64 -3.59
C PRO A 150 16.57 -12.13 -3.57
N LEU A 151 17.59 -12.97 -3.37
CA LEU A 151 17.48 -14.43 -3.37
C LEU A 151 16.87 -14.96 -2.07
N LYS A 152 17.10 -14.24 -0.96
CA LYS A 152 16.53 -14.55 0.36
C LYS A 152 15.05 -14.12 0.49
N TYR A 153 14.62 -13.12 -0.29
CA TYR A 153 13.24 -12.62 -0.26
C TYR A 153 12.61 -12.60 -1.66
N PRO A 154 12.54 -13.77 -2.34
CA PRO A 154 12.18 -13.81 -3.75
C PRO A 154 10.77 -13.27 -4.04
N THR A 155 9.80 -13.48 -3.14
CA THR A 155 8.43 -12.96 -3.31
C THR A 155 8.38 -11.43 -3.32
N ALA A 156 9.16 -10.75 -2.46
CA ALA A 156 9.21 -9.30 -2.46
C ALA A 156 9.79 -8.78 -3.77
N PHE A 157 11.00 -9.22 -4.11
CA PHE A 157 11.69 -8.74 -5.31
C PHE A 157 11.00 -9.17 -6.61
N GLY A 158 10.42 -10.38 -6.65
CA GLY A 158 9.68 -10.91 -7.79
C GLY A 158 8.30 -10.31 -7.99
N SER A 159 7.74 -9.62 -6.99
CA SER A 159 6.49 -8.86 -7.11
C SER A 159 6.72 -7.37 -7.40
N ALA A 160 7.97 -6.90 -7.39
CA ALA A 160 8.30 -5.50 -7.61
C ALA A 160 8.12 -5.09 -9.08
N HIS A 161 7.48 -3.94 -9.30
CA HIS A 161 7.46 -3.25 -10.59
C HIS A 161 8.72 -2.41 -10.79
N LEU A 162 9.33 -1.96 -9.68
CA LEU A 162 10.55 -1.18 -9.64
C LEU A 162 11.37 -1.61 -8.42
N VAL A 163 12.68 -1.81 -8.59
CA VAL A 163 13.61 -2.03 -7.48
C VAL A 163 14.43 -0.76 -7.26
N VAL A 164 14.57 -0.35 -6.01
CA VAL A 164 15.32 0.85 -5.65
C VAL A 164 16.44 0.48 -4.67
N THR A 165 17.68 0.74 -5.08
CA THR A 165 18.85 0.60 -4.21
C THR A 165 19.08 1.92 -3.49
N THR A 166 19.01 1.92 -2.16
CA THR A 166 19.15 3.12 -1.33
C THR A 166 20.51 3.19 -0.66
N LYS A 167 20.84 4.39 -0.15
CA LYS A 167 22.10 4.68 0.57
C LYS A 167 23.34 4.37 -0.27
N THR A 168 23.30 4.67 -1.57
CA THR A 168 24.40 4.39 -2.50
C THR A 168 25.71 5.09 -2.12
N ASP A 169 25.65 6.16 -1.32
CA ASP A 169 26.80 6.80 -0.70
C ASP A 169 27.60 5.88 0.24
N LEU A 170 26.99 4.81 0.73
CA LEU A 170 27.61 3.81 1.62
C LEU A 170 28.09 2.56 0.88
N ALA A 171 28.02 2.51 -0.46
CA ALA A 171 28.36 1.30 -1.22
C ALA A 171 29.82 0.87 -1.01
N ALA A 172 30.77 1.81 -1.14
CA ALA A 172 32.20 1.53 -0.96
C ALA A 172 32.55 1.05 0.47
N PRO A 173 32.17 1.74 1.56
CA PRO A 173 32.47 1.27 2.92
C PRO A 173 31.70 -0.01 3.30
N ALA A 174 30.57 -0.31 2.67
CA ALA A 174 29.86 -1.57 2.86
C ALA A 174 30.46 -2.74 2.05
N GLY A 175 31.41 -2.47 1.13
CA GLY A 175 31.93 -3.48 0.22
C GLY A 175 30.88 -3.99 -0.78
N PHE A 176 29.93 -3.14 -1.16
CA PHE A 176 28.76 -3.56 -1.93
C PHE A 176 29.10 -3.91 -3.38
N ASP A 177 28.80 -5.14 -3.79
CA ASP A 177 28.97 -5.62 -5.17
C ASP A 177 27.68 -5.39 -5.99
N GLU A 178 27.63 -4.25 -6.67
CA GLU A 178 26.47 -3.88 -7.49
C GLU A 178 26.20 -4.87 -8.63
N ALA A 179 27.24 -5.47 -9.22
CA ALA A 179 27.07 -6.40 -10.32
C ALA A 179 26.42 -7.70 -9.84
N ALA A 180 26.88 -8.24 -8.70
CA ALA A 180 26.26 -9.40 -8.06
C ALA A 180 24.81 -9.10 -7.65
N PHE A 181 24.53 -7.93 -7.07
CA PHE A 181 23.17 -7.53 -6.72
C PHE A 181 22.24 -7.49 -7.94
N ARG A 182 22.67 -6.84 -9.04
CA ARG A 182 21.87 -6.78 -10.28
C ARG A 182 21.58 -8.17 -10.84
N ALA A 183 22.58 -9.05 -10.86
CA ALA A 183 22.40 -10.43 -11.29
C ALA A 183 21.37 -11.17 -10.41
N ASN A 184 21.44 -10.99 -9.10
CA ASN A 184 20.52 -11.61 -8.15
C ASN A 184 19.08 -11.10 -8.28
N VAL A 185 18.89 -9.79 -8.48
CA VAL A 185 17.57 -9.21 -8.76
C VAL A 185 16.99 -9.81 -10.03
N HIS A 186 17.75 -9.81 -11.13
CA HIS A 186 17.24 -10.31 -12.41
C HIS A 186 17.01 -11.81 -12.46
N ARG A 187 17.65 -12.59 -11.58
CA ARG A 187 17.35 -14.02 -11.41
C ARG A 187 15.96 -14.25 -10.84
N VAL A 188 15.47 -13.34 -9.99
CA VAL A 188 14.15 -13.40 -9.36
C VAL A 188 13.10 -12.65 -10.17
N ASN A 189 13.50 -11.53 -10.77
CA ASN A 189 12.62 -10.62 -11.51
C ASN A 189 13.29 -10.15 -12.81
N PRO A 190 13.28 -10.98 -13.86
CA PRO A 190 13.94 -10.66 -15.13
C PRO A 190 13.40 -9.37 -15.73
N GLY A 191 14.29 -8.45 -16.13
CA GLY A 191 13.91 -7.21 -16.80
C GLY A 191 13.42 -6.06 -15.90
N VAL A 192 13.26 -6.26 -14.59
CA VAL A 192 12.85 -5.17 -13.68
C VAL A 192 13.87 -4.03 -13.66
N GLU A 193 13.41 -2.79 -13.70
CA GLU A 193 14.29 -1.63 -13.57
C GLU A 193 14.86 -1.53 -12.14
N ILE A 194 16.14 -1.19 -12.04
CA ILE A 194 16.85 -0.96 -10.78
C ILE A 194 17.35 0.49 -10.75
N VAL A 195 16.80 1.29 -9.84
CA VAL A 195 17.15 2.71 -9.66
C VAL A 195 18.05 2.88 -8.44
N ARG A 196 19.18 3.56 -8.64
CA ARG A 196 20.12 3.94 -7.58
C ARG A 196 19.64 5.24 -6.92
N THR A 197 19.68 5.28 -5.59
CA THR A 197 19.23 6.44 -4.83
C THR A 197 20.10 6.73 -3.61
N CYS A 198 20.27 8.02 -3.34
CA CYS A 198 20.83 8.51 -2.09
C CYS A 198 20.03 9.73 -1.64
N ALA A 199 19.23 9.56 -0.57
CA ALA A 199 18.39 10.65 -0.08
C ALA A 199 19.20 11.83 0.49
N ARG A 200 20.47 11.62 0.87
CA ARG A 200 21.38 12.69 1.33
C ARG A 200 21.81 13.61 0.19
N THR A 201 22.09 13.05 -0.98
CA THR A 201 22.54 13.81 -2.17
C THR A 201 21.39 14.20 -3.10
N GLY A 202 20.23 13.54 -2.96
CA GLY A 202 19.09 13.68 -3.87
C GLY A 202 19.18 12.81 -5.12
N GLU A 203 20.23 11.99 -5.27
CA GLU A 203 20.39 11.06 -6.39
C GLU A 203 19.15 10.16 -6.51
N GLY A 204 18.59 10.07 -7.72
CA GLY A 204 17.49 9.18 -8.06
C GLY A 204 16.11 9.57 -7.52
N VAL A 205 15.98 10.64 -6.74
CA VAL A 205 14.68 11.13 -6.22
C VAL A 205 13.74 11.50 -7.37
N ASP A 206 14.24 12.25 -8.36
CA ASP A 206 13.46 12.62 -9.54
C ASP A 206 13.06 11.40 -10.36
N THR A 207 13.97 10.44 -10.55
CA THR A 207 13.68 9.19 -11.26
C THR A 207 12.54 8.40 -10.59
N VAL A 208 12.57 8.25 -9.27
CA VAL A 208 11.51 7.54 -8.53
C VAL A 208 10.16 8.27 -8.68
N LEU A 209 10.16 9.60 -8.55
CA LEU A 209 8.94 10.39 -8.75
C LEU A 209 8.41 10.24 -10.19
N ASP A 210 9.27 10.36 -11.19
CA ASP A 210 8.85 10.27 -12.59
C ASP A 210 8.29 8.88 -12.94
N ARG A 211 8.83 7.80 -12.36
CA ARG A 211 8.27 6.45 -12.52
C ARG A 211 6.90 6.31 -11.86
N ALA A 212 6.69 6.89 -10.69
CA ALA A 212 5.38 6.96 -10.05
C ALA A 212 4.36 7.78 -10.86
N LEU A 213 4.80 8.87 -11.48
CA LEU A 213 3.93 9.71 -12.32
C LEU A 213 3.59 9.08 -13.66
N ALA A 214 4.51 8.31 -14.24
CA ALA A 214 4.28 7.61 -15.50
C ALA A 214 3.11 6.62 -15.41
N THR A 215 2.89 6.02 -14.24
CA THR A 215 1.79 5.06 -14.02
C THR A 215 0.40 5.69 -13.93
N ARG A 216 0.30 7.03 -13.95
CA ARG A 216 -0.99 7.74 -14.02
C ARG A 216 -1.67 7.62 -15.38
N HIS A 217 -0.86 7.47 -16.43
CA HIS A 217 -1.32 7.52 -17.82
C HIS A 217 -1.23 6.16 -18.52
N ALA A 218 -0.54 5.20 -17.92
CA ALA A 218 -0.31 3.87 -18.48
C ALA A 218 -0.10 2.85 -17.36
N ALA A 219 -0.31 1.57 -17.68
CA ALA A 219 0.12 0.49 -16.80
C ALA A 219 1.65 0.53 -16.59
N PRO A 220 2.16 0.01 -15.46
CA PRO A 220 3.61 -0.11 -15.27
C PRO A 220 4.27 -0.84 -16.44
N PRO A 221 5.46 -0.39 -16.89
CA PRO A 221 6.12 -0.98 -18.05
C PRO A 221 6.61 -2.41 -17.79
N HIS A 222 6.83 -2.76 -16.51
CA HIS A 222 7.32 -4.06 -16.09
C HIS A 222 6.18 -4.89 -15.49
N ARG A 223 6.08 -6.17 -15.89
CA ARG A 223 5.10 -7.12 -15.33
C ARG A 223 5.82 -8.10 -14.40
N PRO A 224 5.65 -8.01 -13.08
CA PRO A 224 6.40 -8.85 -12.15
C PRO A 224 5.96 -10.33 -12.23
N PRO A 225 6.89 -11.30 -12.20
CA PRO A 225 6.55 -12.73 -12.28
C PRO A 225 5.77 -13.23 -11.06
N LEU A 226 5.97 -12.63 -9.88
CA LEU A 226 5.34 -13.02 -8.62
C LEU A 226 4.39 -11.94 -8.08
N ALA A 227 3.83 -11.08 -8.94
CA ALA A 227 2.78 -10.17 -8.51
C ALA A 227 1.64 -10.97 -7.84
N PRO A 228 1.06 -10.50 -6.71
CA PRO A 228 -0.12 -11.13 -6.13
C PRO A 228 -1.19 -11.19 -7.21
N ARG A 229 -1.60 -12.40 -7.57
CA ARG A 229 -2.69 -12.62 -8.52
C ARG A 229 -3.94 -12.88 -7.68
N PRO A 230 -5.12 -12.37 -8.09
CA PRO A 230 -6.36 -12.81 -7.47
C PRO A 230 -6.39 -14.33 -7.48
N HIS A 231 -6.54 -14.92 -6.30
CA HIS A 231 -6.69 -16.36 -6.17
C HIS A 231 -7.91 -16.81 -6.99
N ASP A 232 -7.66 -17.52 -8.08
CA ASP A 232 -8.74 -18.01 -8.95
C ASP A 232 -9.57 -19.05 -8.19
N HIS A 233 -10.83 -18.72 -7.91
CA HIS A 233 -11.81 -19.66 -7.40
C HIS A 233 -12.33 -20.50 -8.56
N GLY A 234 -11.46 -21.37 -9.08
CA GLY A 234 -11.87 -22.51 -9.88
C GLY A 234 -12.70 -23.45 -9.02
N HIS A 235 -13.99 -23.16 -8.87
CA HIS A 235 -14.95 -24.15 -8.43
C HIS A 235 -15.06 -25.20 -9.54
N THR A 236 -14.21 -26.22 -9.50
CA THR A 236 -14.54 -27.49 -10.15
C THR A 236 -15.74 -28.05 -9.42
N HIS A 237 -16.92 -27.83 -9.98
CA HIS A 237 -18.08 -28.68 -9.71
C HIS A 237 -17.74 -30.05 -10.27
N ASP A 238 -17.07 -30.88 -9.47
CA ASP A 238 -17.10 -32.33 -9.65
C ASP A 238 -18.51 -32.78 -9.22
N ASP A 239 -19.49 -32.60 -10.10
CA ASP A 239 -20.74 -33.34 -10.02
C ASP A 239 -20.50 -34.72 -10.64
N PRO A 240 -20.47 -35.81 -9.87
CA PRO A 240 -20.57 -37.14 -10.44
C PRO A 240 -22.05 -37.38 -10.77
N HIS A 241 -22.51 -36.84 -11.88
CA HIS A 241 -23.72 -37.36 -12.51
C HIS A 241 -23.36 -38.67 -13.22
N ASP A 242 -23.39 -39.75 -12.44
CA ASP A 242 -23.62 -41.10 -12.94
C ASP A 242 -25.07 -41.17 -13.42
N ASP A 243 -25.28 -40.81 -14.68
CA ASP A 243 -26.46 -41.22 -15.43
C ASP A 243 -25.99 -41.90 -16.71
N GLY A 244 -25.73 -43.20 -16.57
CA GLY A 244 -25.56 -44.11 -17.67
C GLY A 244 -26.80 -44.16 -18.56
N HIS A 245 -26.82 -43.34 -19.62
CA HIS A 245 -27.69 -43.56 -20.76
C HIS A 245 -26.88 -43.57 -22.06
N ARG A 246 -26.68 -44.79 -22.54
CA ARG A 246 -26.14 -45.13 -23.87
C ARG A 246 -27.22 -44.83 -24.90
N HIS A 247 -27.02 -43.82 -25.73
CA HIS A 247 -27.73 -43.72 -27.02
C HIS A 247 -26.70 -43.64 -28.13
N THR A 248 -26.76 -44.66 -28.98
CA THR A 248 -26.09 -44.71 -30.29
C THR A 248 -27.05 -44.08 -31.29
N HIS A 249 -26.55 -43.24 -32.19
CA HIS A 249 -27.04 -43.18 -33.56
C HIS A 249 -25.94 -42.59 -34.46
N ASP A 250 -25.63 -43.37 -35.50
CA ASP A 250 -24.81 -43.01 -36.64
C ASP A 250 -25.48 -41.92 -37.50
N ASP A 251 -24.63 -41.14 -38.19
CA ASP A 251 -24.81 -40.10 -39.23
C ASP A 251 -25.85 -40.41 -40.35
N PRO A 252 -26.11 -39.57 -41.41
CA PRO A 252 -25.69 -38.18 -41.74
C PRO A 252 -26.81 -37.29 -42.41
N HIS A 253 -26.43 -36.05 -42.76
CA HIS A 253 -26.85 -35.21 -43.92
C HIS A 253 -27.74 -33.95 -43.75
N ASP A 254 -27.18 -32.92 -44.36
CA ASP A 254 -27.62 -31.62 -44.90
C ASP A 254 -29.01 -31.58 -45.55
N ASP A 255 -29.78 -30.52 -45.25
CA ASP A 255 -30.50 -29.70 -46.24
C ASP A 255 -31.13 -28.47 -45.56
N GLY A 256 -30.91 -27.30 -46.15
CA GLY A 256 -31.37 -26.01 -45.65
C GLY A 256 -32.87 -25.72 -45.85
N HIS A 257 -33.39 -24.76 -45.08
CA HIS A 257 -34.08 -23.56 -45.58
C HIS A 257 -34.52 -22.66 -44.41
N ARG A 258 -34.36 -21.35 -44.63
CA ARG A 258 -34.77 -20.21 -43.81
C ARG A 258 -36.30 -20.05 -43.84
N HIS A 259 -36.93 -19.58 -42.76
CA HIS A 259 -37.85 -18.43 -42.74
C HIS A 259 -38.16 -17.97 -41.31
N THR A 260 -38.34 -16.66 -41.18
CA THR A 260 -38.59 -15.84 -39.98
C THR A 260 -40.08 -15.72 -39.65
N HIS A 261 -40.42 -15.58 -38.36
CA HIS A 261 -41.59 -14.82 -37.90
C HIS A 261 -41.30 -14.17 -36.54
N ASP A 262 -41.74 -12.91 -36.42
CA ASP A 262 -41.72 -12.07 -35.21
C ASP A 262 -42.96 -12.28 -34.33
N ASP A 263 -42.76 -11.98 -33.04
CA ASP A 263 -43.73 -11.61 -31.97
C ASP A 263 -44.68 -12.69 -31.40
N PRO A 264 -45.25 -12.49 -30.19
CA PRO A 264 -44.60 -12.30 -28.88
C PRO A 264 -45.29 -13.18 -27.80
N HIS A 265 -44.55 -13.76 -26.84
CA HIS A 265 -45.20 -14.44 -25.70
C HIS A 265 -44.54 -14.09 -24.36
N ASP A 266 -45.36 -13.47 -23.52
CA ASP A 266 -45.29 -13.41 -22.06
C ASP A 266 -45.69 -14.79 -21.52
N ASP A 267 -44.80 -15.42 -20.76
CA ASP A 267 -45.18 -16.50 -19.84
C ASP A 267 -44.19 -16.51 -18.67
N GLY A 268 -44.67 -15.97 -17.55
CA GLY A 268 -43.96 -15.94 -16.28
C GLY A 268 -43.72 -17.34 -15.71
N HIS A 269 -42.56 -17.53 -15.11
CA HIS A 269 -42.31 -18.64 -14.20
C HIS A 269 -41.99 -18.14 -12.80
N ARG A 270 -42.80 -18.67 -11.88
CA ARG A 270 -42.97 -18.34 -10.47
C ARG A 270 -41.92 -19.13 -9.67
N HIS A 271 -41.12 -18.45 -8.86
CA HIS A 271 -40.30 -19.12 -7.85
C HIS A 271 -41.18 -19.42 -6.62
N THR A 272 -41.28 -20.69 -6.25
CA THR A 272 -41.86 -21.13 -4.98
C THR A 272 -40.78 -21.08 -3.91
N HIS A 273 -40.96 -20.21 -2.91
CA HIS A 273 -40.27 -20.31 -1.63
C HIS A 273 -41.07 -21.25 -0.73
N ASP A 274 -40.42 -22.31 -0.25
CA ASP A 274 -40.89 -23.08 0.91
C ASP A 274 -40.51 -22.30 2.17
N ASP A 275 -41.48 -21.59 2.74
CA ASP A 275 -41.46 -21.28 4.17
C ASP A 275 -42.86 -21.58 4.75
N PRO A 276 -42.97 -22.44 5.77
CA PRO A 276 -44.23 -22.79 6.36
C PRO A 276 -44.58 -21.66 7.33
N HIS A 277 -45.64 -20.90 7.05
CA HIS A 277 -46.61 -20.35 8.01
C HIS A 277 -47.44 -19.30 7.28
N GLY A 278 -48.75 -19.54 7.22
CA GLY A 278 -49.69 -18.80 6.39
C GLY A 278 -49.85 -17.33 6.77
N HIS A 279 -50.14 -16.50 5.77
CA HIS A 279 -51.45 -15.89 5.54
C HIS A 279 -51.38 -15.07 4.25
N THR A 280 -52.35 -15.26 3.37
CA THR A 280 -52.54 -14.53 2.11
C THR A 280 -53.25 -13.20 2.37
N HIS A 281 -52.72 -12.10 1.85
CA HIS A 281 -53.51 -10.95 1.42
C HIS A 281 -52.82 -10.30 0.21
N ASP A 282 -53.53 -10.28 -0.92
CA ASP A 282 -53.30 -9.38 -2.05
C ASP A 282 -53.87 -8.01 -1.69
N ASP A 283 -53.12 -6.94 -1.94
CA ASP A 283 -53.69 -5.61 -2.20
C ASP A 283 -52.68 -4.77 -3.01
N ASP A 284 -53.01 -4.60 -4.29
CA ASP A 284 -52.41 -3.63 -5.22
C ASP A 284 -53.04 -2.26 -4.97
N HIS A 285 -52.27 -1.29 -4.47
CA HIS A 285 -52.64 0.13 -4.58
C HIS A 285 -51.43 1.03 -4.80
N ALA A 286 -51.31 1.53 -6.03
CA ALA A 286 -50.55 2.74 -6.33
C ALA A 286 -51.44 3.97 -6.14
N HIS A 287 -51.11 4.84 -5.20
CA HIS A 287 -51.48 6.27 -5.25
C HIS A 287 -50.40 7.15 -4.64
N THR A 288 -49.90 8.07 -5.46
CA THR A 288 -49.12 9.24 -5.07
C THR A 288 -50.03 10.28 -4.41
N HIS A 289 -49.68 10.75 -3.22
CA HIS A 289 -50.01 12.11 -2.78
C HIS A 289 -48.85 12.68 -1.99
N GLY A 290 -48.30 13.78 -2.50
CA GLY A 290 -47.44 14.67 -1.72
C GLY A 290 -48.25 15.41 -0.67
N ARG A 291 -47.61 15.69 0.46
CA ARG A 291 -47.86 16.87 1.29
C ARG A 291 -46.68 17.10 2.23
N GLU A 292 -46.09 18.28 2.05
CA GLU A 292 -45.23 18.94 3.02
C GLU A 292 -46.01 19.19 4.32
N HIS A 293 -45.34 19.01 5.45
CA HIS A 293 -45.69 19.67 6.69
C HIS A 293 -44.42 20.16 7.40
N THR A 294 -44.23 21.47 7.34
CA THR A 294 -43.48 22.28 8.30
C THR A 294 -44.28 22.43 9.59
N HIS A 295 -43.65 22.32 10.76
CA HIS A 295 -43.79 23.27 11.89
C HIS A 295 -42.87 22.94 13.08
N PRO A 296 -42.67 23.88 14.03
CA PRO A 296 -41.38 24.16 14.66
C PRO A 296 -41.32 23.66 16.11
N GLY A 297 -40.13 23.66 16.69
CA GLY A 297 -39.95 23.34 18.11
C GLY A 297 -38.64 23.89 18.65
N ASP A 298 -38.67 25.17 19.04
CA ASP A 298 -37.71 25.76 19.97
C ASP A 298 -37.83 25.08 21.34
N HIS A 299 -36.72 24.55 21.86
CA HIS A 299 -36.55 24.35 23.29
C HIS A 299 -35.16 24.79 23.72
N VAL A 300 -35.15 25.90 24.46
CA VAL A 300 -34.03 26.42 25.26
C VAL A 300 -34.27 26.02 26.71
N HIS A 301 -33.25 25.49 27.39
CA HIS A 301 -32.77 25.96 28.70
C HIS A 301 -31.52 25.16 29.16
N PRO A 302 -30.71 25.70 30.08
CA PRO A 302 -29.24 25.66 30.00
C PRO A 302 -28.63 24.78 31.10
N HIS A 303 -27.37 24.39 30.92
CA HIS A 303 -26.48 24.05 32.03
C HIS A 303 -25.07 24.60 31.79
N ASP A 304 -24.70 25.54 32.64
CA ASP A 304 -23.33 25.98 32.92
C ASP A 304 -22.51 24.86 33.55
N HIS A 305 -21.23 24.76 33.16
CA HIS A 305 -20.09 24.79 34.09
C HIS A 305 -18.77 24.85 33.28
N PRO A 306 -17.92 25.88 33.49
CA PRO A 306 -16.58 25.94 32.93
C PRO A 306 -15.53 25.41 33.92
N HIS A 307 -14.56 24.65 33.41
CA HIS A 307 -13.28 24.39 34.09
C HIS A 307 -12.12 24.79 33.17
N PRO A 308 -11.32 25.80 33.55
CA PRO A 308 -9.96 25.94 33.06
C PRO A 308 -8.96 25.43 34.10
N HIS A 309 -8.04 24.57 33.67
CA HIS A 309 -6.80 24.29 34.41
C HIS A 309 -5.73 25.27 33.92
N ASP A 310 -5.27 26.11 34.85
CA ASP A 310 -4.16 27.03 34.68
C ASP A 310 -3.12 26.64 35.75
N GLU A 311 -2.01 26.00 35.35
CA GLU A 311 -0.87 25.74 36.23
C GLU A 311 0.24 26.76 35.96
N ALA A 312 0.24 27.80 36.78
CA ALA A 312 1.34 28.73 36.90
C ALA A 312 2.48 28.12 37.74
N ARG A 313 3.69 28.10 37.16
CA ARG A 313 4.96 27.97 37.89
C ARG A 313 5.22 29.22 38.75
N PRO A 314 5.96 29.05 39.85
CA PRO A 314 7.10 29.95 40.06
C PRO A 314 8.37 29.25 40.58
N HIS A 315 9.51 29.51 39.93
CA HIS A 315 10.84 29.64 40.55
C HIS A 315 10.94 31.07 41.13
N PRO A 316 11.72 31.35 42.20
CA PRO A 316 13.18 31.52 42.03
C PRO A 316 14.03 31.17 43.28
N GLY A 317 15.35 31.14 43.13
CA GLY A 317 16.28 31.00 44.25
C GLY A 317 17.73 30.82 43.84
N ASP A 318 18.34 31.94 43.47
CA ASP A 318 19.74 32.38 43.51
C ASP A 318 20.84 31.45 44.07
N GLY A 319 22.01 31.48 43.42
CA GLY A 319 23.28 31.09 44.01
C GLY A 319 24.43 30.86 43.01
N ASP A 320 25.15 31.92 42.67
CA ASP A 320 26.52 31.94 42.08
C ASP A 320 27.40 32.73 43.10
N PRO A 321 28.75 32.81 43.06
CA PRO A 321 29.79 32.04 42.36
C PRO A 321 30.99 31.60 43.28
N ALA A 322 32.02 31.00 42.65
CA ALA A 322 33.47 31.26 42.84
C ALA A 322 34.40 30.21 43.48
N HIS A 323 35.65 30.23 42.95
CA HIS A 323 36.95 29.76 43.46
C HIS A 323 37.31 28.27 43.28
N ASP A 324 38.53 27.85 42.89
CA ASP A 324 39.82 28.51 42.63
C ASP A 324 40.82 27.47 42.03
N GLY A 325 41.85 27.96 41.32
CA GLY A 325 43.20 27.37 41.13
C GLY A 325 43.33 26.10 40.27
N GLY A 326 44.28 25.95 39.35
CA GLY A 326 45.50 26.71 39.09
C GLY A 326 46.61 25.74 38.67
N HIS A 327 47.26 26.06 37.54
CA HIS A 327 48.62 25.68 37.14
C HIS A 327 48.92 24.22 36.74
N ASP A 328 49.90 23.92 35.90
CA ASP A 328 50.68 24.58 34.84
C ASP A 328 51.66 23.48 34.35
N HIS A 329 52.22 23.68 33.16
CA HIS A 329 53.48 23.19 32.62
C HIS A 329 53.40 21.99 31.66
N SER A 330 53.57 22.22 30.35
CA SER A 330 54.85 22.45 29.60
C SER A 330 55.43 21.09 29.16
N HIS A 331 55.94 20.84 27.96
CA HIS A 331 56.06 21.47 26.63
C HIS A 331 56.52 20.32 25.69
N PRO A 332 56.53 20.50 24.35
CA PRO A 332 56.70 19.43 23.36
C PRO A 332 58.11 19.35 22.73
N ALA A 333 58.25 18.39 21.79
CA ALA A 333 59.20 18.29 20.65
C ALA A 333 60.37 17.27 20.80
N PRO A 334 61.02 16.81 19.71
CA PRO A 334 60.80 17.12 18.28
C PRO A 334 60.73 15.89 17.32
N ALA A 335 60.37 16.21 16.07
CA ALA A 335 60.42 15.34 14.91
C ALA A 335 61.87 15.06 14.42
N VAL A 336 62.09 13.86 13.88
CA VAL A 336 63.23 13.53 13.01
C VAL A 336 62.70 12.70 11.83
N THR A 337 63.00 13.16 10.62
CA THR A 337 62.98 12.43 9.33
C THR A 337 64.29 12.80 8.62
N PRO A 338 64.66 12.19 7.47
CA PRO A 338 64.56 10.80 7.02
C PRO A 338 65.96 10.27 6.60
N ALA A 339 66.06 9.00 6.16
CA ALA A 339 67.22 8.49 5.41
C ALA A 339 66.75 7.60 4.24
N PRO A 340 67.29 7.77 3.01
CA PRO A 340 67.16 6.81 1.93
C PRO A 340 68.49 6.09 1.57
N ALA A 341 68.32 5.00 0.81
CA ALA A 341 69.24 4.29 -0.09
C ALA A 341 70.27 3.29 0.50
N SER A 342 70.02 1.99 0.25
CA SER A 342 70.74 1.16 -0.73
C SER A 342 69.91 -0.07 -1.08
#